data_AF-A0A7U4E449-F1
#
_entry.id   AF-A0A7U4E449-F1
#
_cell.length_a   1.000
_cell.length_b   1.000
_cell.length_c   1.000
_cell.angle_alpha   90.00
_cell.angle_beta   90.00
_cell.angle_gamma   90.00
#
_symmetry.space_group_name_H-M   'P 1'
#
loop_
_entity.id
_entity.type
_entity.pdbx_description
1 polymer ?
#
loop_
_entity_poly.entity_id
_entity_poly.type
_entity_poly.pdbx_seq_one_letter_code
_entity_poly.pdbx_strand_id
1 'polypeptide(L)'
;MTAKQNSDYLEKLNRLDQSLLRENVELTRQELKVLYWAIEGKTNEEIAEELDRHLCTIKTHKNNLIAKLNLKGRIEFQKYVLKMMKSHTLGGEKSI
;
A
#
# COMPACT_ATOMS: atom_id res chain seq x y z
N MET A 1 -12.12 -3.16 -18.33
CA MET A 1 -12.38 -4.39 -17.53
C MET A 1 -11.43 -4.40 -16.34
N THR A 2 -11.68 -3.66 -15.25
CA THR A 2 -10.83 -3.74 -14.04
C THR A 2 -11.63 -3.38 -12.78
N ALA A 3 -12.82 -3.97 -12.66
CA ALA A 3 -13.65 -3.92 -11.45
C ALA A 3 -14.09 -5.34 -11.06
N LYS A 4 -13.34 -6.35 -11.47
CA LYS A 4 -13.85 -7.73 -11.48
C LYS A 4 -13.99 -8.35 -10.08
N GLN A 5 -13.56 -7.73 -8.98
CA GLN A 5 -13.69 -8.34 -7.64
C GLN A 5 -13.89 -7.27 -6.52
N ASN A 6 -14.96 -6.47 -6.57
CA ASN A 6 -15.11 -5.30 -5.68
C ASN A 6 -15.49 -5.60 -4.20
N SER A 7 -15.80 -6.85 -3.80
CA SER A 7 -16.12 -7.14 -2.39
C SER A 7 -14.87 -7.49 -1.57
N ASP A 8 -14.05 -8.42 -2.07
CA ASP A 8 -12.86 -8.92 -1.37
C ASP A 8 -11.78 -7.83 -1.21
N TYR A 9 -11.57 -7.02 -2.25
CA TYR A 9 -10.61 -5.91 -2.19
C TYR A 9 -11.00 -4.86 -1.15
N LEU A 10 -12.26 -4.43 -1.14
CA LEU A 10 -12.74 -3.42 -0.19
C LEU A 10 -12.72 -3.93 1.25
N GLU A 11 -13.02 -5.22 1.45
CA GLU A 11 -12.92 -5.85 2.76
C GLU A 11 -11.46 -5.91 3.25
N LYS A 12 -10.52 -6.29 2.38
CA LYS A 12 -9.08 -6.27 2.70
C LYS A 12 -8.59 -4.87 3.03
N LEU A 13 -9.01 -3.84 2.28
CA LEU A 13 -8.69 -2.44 2.58
C LEU A 13 -9.24 -2.03 3.94
N ASN A 14 -10.48 -2.40 4.27
CA ASN A 14 -11.07 -2.09 5.57
C ASN A 14 -10.33 -2.80 6.71
N ARG A 15 -9.93 -4.06 6.53
CA ARG A 15 -9.12 -4.80 7.52
C ARG A 15 -7.75 -4.15 7.76
N LEU A 16 -7.09 -3.68 6.69
CA LEU A 16 -5.85 -2.91 6.82
C LEU A 16 -6.09 -1.59 7.56
N ASP A 17 -7.12 -0.84 7.19
CA ASP A 17 -7.50 0.42 7.83
C ASP A 17 -7.72 0.24 9.34
N GLN A 18 -8.48 -0.79 9.72
CA GLN A 18 -8.70 -1.14 11.13
C GLN A 18 -7.42 -1.55 11.86
N SER A 19 -6.48 -2.24 11.18
CA SER A 19 -5.17 -2.56 11.76
C SER A 19 -4.33 -1.31 11.98
N LEU A 20 -4.36 -0.38 11.04
CA LEU A 20 -3.62 0.89 11.11
C LEU A 20 -4.20 1.81 12.18
N LEU A 21 -5.52 1.87 12.31
CA LEU A 21 -6.19 2.62 13.38
C LEU A 21 -5.77 2.11 14.77
N ARG A 22 -5.56 0.80 14.96
CA ARG A 22 -5.00 0.24 16.20
C ARG A 22 -3.57 0.70 16.47
N GLU A 23 -2.78 0.94 15.42
CA GLU A 23 -1.43 1.53 15.51
C GLU A 23 -1.47 3.08 15.59
N ASN A 24 -2.65 3.71 15.76
CA ASN A 24 -2.85 5.17 15.72
C ASN A 24 -2.40 5.83 14.41
N VAL A 25 -2.54 5.12 13.29
CA VAL A 25 -2.23 5.63 11.96
C VAL A 25 -3.52 5.87 11.18
N GLU A 26 -3.75 7.13 10.79
CA GLU A 26 -4.89 7.52 9.95
C GLU A 26 -4.47 7.82 8.52
N LEU A 27 -4.77 6.91 7.59
CA LEU A 27 -4.48 7.08 6.16
C LEU A 27 -5.73 7.47 5.38
N THR A 28 -5.55 8.25 4.31
CA THR A 28 -6.63 8.45 3.35
C THR A 28 -6.84 7.19 2.53
N ARG A 29 -8.03 7.06 1.92
CA ARG A 29 -8.35 5.96 1.00
C ARG A 29 -7.32 5.78 -0.12
N GLN A 30 -6.72 6.87 -0.62
CA GLN A 30 -5.71 6.79 -1.69
C GLN A 30 -4.37 6.26 -1.16
N GLU A 31 -3.93 6.77 -0.01
CA GLU A 31 -2.71 6.31 0.66
C GLU A 31 -2.80 4.83 1.06
N LEU A 32 -3.96 4.42 1.57
CA LEU A 32 -4.23 3.05 1.96
C LEU A 32 -4.23 2.08 0.76
N LYS A 33 -4.77 2.50 -0.38
CA LYS A 33 -4.68 1.73 -1.64
C LYS A 33 -3.24 1.53 -2.09
N VAL A 34 -2.44 2.59 -2.07
CA VAL A 34 -1.01 2.52 -2.43
C VAL A 34 -0.26 1.59 -1.47
N LEU A 35 -0.55 1.67 -0.17
CA LEU A 35 0.04 0.79 0.83
C LEU A 35 -0.35 -0.68 0.60
N TYR A 36 -1.64 -0.96 0.37
CA TYR A 36 -2.14 -2.31 0.10
C TYR A 36 -1.38 -2.94 -1.06
N TRP A 37 -1.33 -2.28 -2.22
CA TRP A 37 -0.66 -2.83 -3.38
C TRP A 37 0.87 -2.94 -3.20
N ALA A 38 1.47 -2.03 -2.43
CA ALA A 38 2.88 -2.15 -2.06
C ALA A 38 3.14 -3.39 -1.18
N ILE A 39 2.22 -3.74 -0.28
CA ILE A 39 2.26 -4.98 0.52
C ILE A 39 2.04 -6.22 -0.37
N GLU A 40 1.19 -6.13 -1.39
CA GLU A 40 1.03 -7.19 -2.39
C GLU A 40 2.28 -7.36 -3.29
N GLY A 41 3.32 -6.54 -3.11
CA GLY A 41 4.57 -6.61 -3.87
C GLY A 41 4.51 -5.93 -5.24
N LYS A 42 3.49 -5.12 -5.52
CA LYS A 42 3.36 -4.39 -6.77
C LYS A 42 4.34 -3.23 -6.86
N THR A 43 4.87 -3.00 -8.05
CA THR A 43 5.72 -1.83 -8.34
C THR A 43 4.90 -0.54 -8.41
N ASN A 44 5.53 0.63 -8.23
CA ASN A 44 4.79 1.91 -8.31
C ASN A 44 4.13 2.12 -9.69
N GLU A 45 4.68 1.51 -10.74
CA GLU A 45 4.15 1.53 -12.10
C GLU A 45 2.89 0.66 -12.20
N GLU A 46 2.94 -0.58 -11.72
CA GLU A 46 1.75 -1.44 -11.66
C GLU A 46 0.65 -0.84 -10.78
N ILE A 47 1.01 -0.20 -9.66
CA ILE A 47 0.06 0.50 -8.79
C ILE A 47 -0.61 1.67 -9.53
N ALA A 48 0.16 2.39 -10.34
CA ALA A 48 -0.34 3.50 -11.13
C ALA A 48 -1.36 2.99 -12.18
N GLU A 49 -1.06 1.87 -12.83
CA GLU A 49 -1.98 1.20 -13.77
C GLU A 49 -3.23 0.67 -13.07
N GLU A 50 -3.10 -0.02 -11.93
CA GLU A 50 -4.23 -0.57 -11.17
C GLU A 50 -5.16 0.51 -10.62
N LEU A 51 -4.61 1.68 -10.26
CA LEU A 51 -5.37 2.81 -9.74
C LEU A 51 -5.85 3.79 -10.81
N ASP A 52 -5.49 3.56 -12.08
CA ASP A 52 -5.76 4.49 -13.19
C ASP A 52 -5.29 5.93 -12.85
N ARG A 53 -4.04 6.01 -12.39
CA ARG A 53 -3.40 7.24 -11.91
C ARG A 53 -2.00 7.37 -12.47
N HIS A 54 -1.50 8.60 -12.56
CA HIS A 54 -0.14 8.83 -13.04
C HIS A 54 0.89 8.38 -12.00
N LEU A 55 2.03 7.82 -12.44
CA LEU A 55 3.14 7.42 -11.56
C LEU A 55 3.62 8.55 -10.63
N CYS A 56 3.62 9.80 -11.12
CA CYS A 56 3.99 10.97 -10.32
C CYS A 56 3.03 11.16 -9.13
N THR A 57 1.74 10.95 -9.36
CA THR A 57 0.70 11.02 -8.32
C THR A 57 0.87 9.91 -7.28
N ILE A 58 1.21 8.69 -7.70
CA ILE A 58 1.53 7.58 -6.77
C ILE A 58 2.74 7.92 -5.91
N LYS A 59 3.79 8.51 -6.49
CA LYS A 59 4.97 8.98 -5.75
C LYS A 59 4.58 10.02 -4.69
N THR A 60 3.73 10.98 -5.03
CA THR A 60 3.22 11.99 -4.08
C THR A 60 2.39 11.34 -2.97
N HIS A 61 1.46 10.44 -3.30
CA HIS A 61 0.69 9.69 -2.31
C HIS A 61 1.58 8.89 -1.37
N LYS A 62 2.65 8.26 -1.88
CA LYS A 62 3.62 7.55 -1.05
C LYS A 62 4.38 8.50 -0.13
N ASN A 63 4.74 9.69 -0.60
CA ASN A 63 5.43 10.68 0.24
C ASN A 63 4.54 11.17 1.39
N ASN A 64 3.26 11.43 1.11
CA ASN A 64 2.27 11.80 2.12
C ASN A 64 2.03 10.65 3.11
N LEU A 65 1.91 9.42 2.60
CA LEU A 65 1.80 8.20 3.39
C LEU A 65 2.99 8.03 4.37
N ILE A 66 4.22 8.22 3.90
CA ILE A 66 5.43 8.17 4.74
C ILE A 66 5.40 9.24 5.83
N ALA A 67 4.99 10.46 5.47
CA ALA A 67 4.86 11.56 6.43
C ALA A 67 3.80 11.24 7.49
N LYS A 68 2.66 10.68 7.10
CA LYS A 68 1.58 10.28 8.03
C LYS A 68 1.96 9.11 8.93
N LEU A 69 2.66 8.12 8.39
CA LEU A 69 3.22 7.00 9.16
C LEU A 69 4.39 7.44 10.07
N ASN A 70 4.78 8.72 10.05
CA ASN A 70 5.93 9.25 10.78
C ASN A 70 7.24 8.49 10.48
N LEU A 71 7.37 7.96 9.26
CA LEU A 71 8.53 7.17 8.85
C LEU A 71 9.64 8.09 8.34
N LYS A 72 10.89 7.79 8.70
CA LYS A 72 12.07 8.58 8.30
C LYS A 72 12.56 8.23 6.89
N GLY A 73 11.65 8.26 5.92
CA GLY A 73 11.94 8.08 4.50
C GLY A 73 11.66 6.67 3.94
N ARG A 74 12.18 6.42 2.73
CA ARG A 74 11.88 5.23 1.93
C ARG A 74 12.26 3.90 2.60
N ILE A 75 13.37 3.88 3.35
CA ILE A 75 13.88 2.65 3.98
C ILE A 75 12.92 2.18 5.07
N GLU A 76 12.48 3.08 5.93
CA GLU A 76 11.51 2.77 6.99
C GLU A 76 10.15 2.35 6.40
N PHE A 77 9.74 2.97 5.29
CA PHE A 77 8.58 2.50 4.53
C PHE A 77 8.73 1.08 4.02
N GLN A 78 9.89 0.73 3.43
CA GLN A 78 10.16 -0.63 2.99
C GLN A 78 10.16 -1.62 4.16
N LYS A 79 10.72 -1.25 5.32
CA LYS A 79 10.65 -2.08 6.53
C LYS A 79 9.21 -2.27 7.00
N TYR A 80 8.40 -1.22 6.96
CA TYR A 80 6.99 -1.28 7.35
C TYR A 80 6.19 -2.21 6.43
N VAL A 81 6.32 -2.02 5.11
CA VAL A 81 5.72 -2.92 4.11
C VAL A 81 6.20 -4.34 4.32
N LEU A 82 7.51 -4.56 4.50
CA LEU A 82 8.08 -5.89 4.73
C LEU A 82 7.56 -6.52 6.03
N LYS A 83 7.38 -5.74 7.10
CA LYS A 83 6.78 -6.20 8.36
C LYS A 83 5.36 -6.74 8.12
N MET A 84 4.54 -5.99 7.37
CA MET A 84 3.19 -6.38 7.00
C MET A 84 3.16 -7.60 6.06
N MET A 85 4.07 -7.65 5.08
CA MET A 85 4.22 -8.78 4.13
C MET A 85 4.58 -10.08 4.84
N LYS A 86 5.51 -10.02 5.80
CA LYS A 86 5.95 -11.20 6.57
C LYS A 86 4.82 -11.82 7.39
N SER A 87 3.83 -11.01 7.78
CA SER A 87 2.61 -11.51 8.42
C SER A 87 1.60 -12.11 7.43
N HIS A 88 1.76 -11.87 6.12
CA HIS A 88 0.80 -12.29 5.09
C HIS A 88 1.24 -13.55 4.34
N THR A 89 2.46 -13.64 3.76
CA THR A 89 3.01 -14.90 3.19
C THR A 89 4.43 -14.72 2.64
N LEU A 90 5.30 -15.72 2.90
CA LEU A 90 6.52 -15.99 2.12
C LEU A 90 6.12 -16.43 0.70
N GLY A 91 6.43 -15.63 -0.31
CA GLY A 91 6.25 -16.03 -1.71
C GLY A 91 5.93 -14.85 -2.60
N GLY A 92 6.93 -14.44 -3.39
CA GLY A 92 6.76 -13.34 -4.35
C GLY A 92 8.09 -12.70 -4.69
N GLU A 93 9.00 -13.48 -5.25
CA GLU A 93 10.10 -12.95 -6.04
C GLU A 93 9.54 -12.03 -7.11
N LYS A 94 9.97 -10.76 -7.16
CA LYS A 94 10.12 -10.02 -8.43
C LYS A 94 11.19 -8.93 -8.32
N SER A 95 12.28 -9.23 -9.01
CA SER A 95 13.14 -8.38 -9.84
C SER A 95 13.36 -6.93 -9.42
N ILE A 96 14.60 -6.65 -9.01
CA ILE A 96 15.55 -5.86 -9.82
C ILE A 96 16.89 -6.58 -9.79
#